data_AF-A0A7V4J3W0-F1
#
_entry.id   AF-A0A7V4J3W0-F1
#
_cell.length_a   1.000
_cell.length_b   1.000
_cell.length_c   1.000
_cell.angle_alpha   90.00
_cell.angle_beta   90.00
_cell.angle_gamma   90.00
#
_symmetry.space_group_name_H-M   'P 1'
#
loop_
_entity.id
_entity.type
_entity.pdbx_description
1 polymer ?
#
loop_
_entity_poly.entity_id
_entity_poly.type
_entity_poly.pdbx_seq_one_letter_code
_entity_poly.pdbx_strand_id
1 'polypeptide(L)'
;MTVTRTSTSTATPSPTVAPCGVVPAGWGDRTTWVAYIVQEGDSPLALARDAGTTLAALLQANCLPSVDSIRPGIRLWLPRPL
;
A
#
# COMPACT_ATOMS: atom_id res chain seq x y z
N MET A 1 19.38 27.42 32.20
CA MET A 1 19.23 27.18 30.75
C MET A 1 19.45 25.68 30.54
N THR A 2 18.39 24.90 30.33
CA THR A 2 18.52 23.45 30.17
C THR A 2 17.51 22.96 29.13
N VAL A 3 18.02 22.21 28.17
CA VAL A 3 17.46 22.01 26.82
C VAL A 3 16.26 21.06 26.84
N THR A 4 15.09 21.55 26.44
CA THR A 4 13.90 20.74 26.16
C THR A 4 14.14 19.96 24.87
N ARG A 5 14.32 18.64 24.94
CA ARG A 5 14.24 17.79 23.73
C ARG A 5 12.77 17.65 23.38
N THR A 6 12.32 18.49 22.46
CA THR A 6 11.01 18.43 21.82
C THR A 6 10.89 17.11 21.07
N SER A 7 10.13 16.17 21.61
CA SER A 7 9.68 14.98 20.89
C SER A 7 8.69 15.45 19.82
N THR A 8 9.15 15.54 18.57
CA THR A 8 8.29 15.78 17.41
C THR A 8 7.33 14.60 17.26
N SER A 9 6.12 14.74 17.79
CA SER A 9 5.01 13.84 17.44
C SER A 9 4.66 14.15 15.99
N THR A 10 5.21 13.37 15.06
CA THR A 10 4.80 13.33 13.66
C THR A 10 3.29 13.21 13.60
N ALA A 11 2.63 14.21 13.02
CA ALA A 11 1.21 14.15 12.75
C ALA A 11 0.92 12.91 11.90
N THR A 12 0.19 11.95 12.47
CA THR A 12 -0.45 10.88 11.70
C THR A 12 -1.30 11.55 10.63
N PRO A 13 -1.01 11.39 9.33
CA PRO A 13 -1.94 11.88 8.32
C PRO A 13 -3.28 11.20 8.59
N SER A 14 -4.29 12.03 8.82
CA SER A 14 -5.69 11.63 8.89
C SER A 14 -5.96 10.63 7.77
N PRO A 15 -6.56 9.45 8.03
CA PRO A 15 -7.03 8.59 6.96
C PRO A 15 -8.20 9.33 6.31
N THR A 16 -7.89 10.23 5.37
CA THR A 16 -8.83 10.62 4.33
C THR A 16 -9.25 9.30 3.73
N VAL A 17 -10.51 8.92 3.96
CA VAL A 17 -11.16 7.76 3.36
C VAL A 17 -11.03 7.95 1.84
N ALA A 18 -9.92 7.48 1.29
CA ALA A 18 -9.68 7.53 -0.12
C ALA A 18 -10.71 6.58 -0.75
N PRO A 19 -11.29 6.91 -1.92
CA PRO A 19 -12.22 6.01 -2.58
C PRO A 19 -11.51 4.69 -2.89
N CYS A 20 -12.07 3.57 -2.46
CA CYS A 20 -11.47 2.27 -2.74
C CYS A 20 -11.36 2.06 -4.27
N GLY A 21 -10.23 1.51 -4.72
CA GLY A 21 -9.99 1.34 -6.14
C GLY A 21 -9.74 2.66 -6.88
N VAL A 22 -9.03 3.63 -6.29
CA VAL A 22 -8.22 4.62 -7.04
C VAL A 22 -6.75 4.27 -6.92
N VAL A 23 -6.02 4.40 -8.03
CA VAL A 23 -4.56 4.28 -8.03
C VAL A 23 -3.97 5.66 -7.76
N PRO A 24 -2.98 5.81 -6.85
CA PRO A 24 -2.33 7.09 -6.67
C PRO A 24 -1.67 7.57 -7.97
N ALA A 25 -1.68 8.88 -8.18
CA ALA A 25 -0.93 9.50 -9.27
C ALA A 25 0.56 9.14 -9.14
N GLY A 26 1.13 8.51 -10.16
CA GLY A 26 2.54 8.07 -10.20
C GLY A 26 2.74 6.55 -10.26
N TRP A 27 1.69 5.74 -10.19
CA TRP A 27 1.78 4.27 -10.17
C TRP A 27 1.64 3.62 -11.56
N GLY A 28 1.73 4.43 -12.62
CA GLY A 28 1.44 4.03 -13.99
C GLY A 28 -0.05 4.07 -14.33
N ASP A 29 -0.36 3.81 -15.60
CA ASP A 29 -1.73 3.60 -16.05
C ASP A 29 -2.28 2.29 -15.46
N ARG A 30 -3.59 2.21 -15.18
CA ARG A 30 -4.25 0.96 -14.75
C ARG A 30 -4.09 -0.18 -15.75
N THR A 31 -3.74 0.13 -16.99
CA THR A 31 -3.39 -0.87 -18.01
C THR A 31 -2.13 -1.67 -17.67
N THR A 32 -1.24 -1.17 -16.80
CA THR A 32 -0.03 -1.89 -16.37
C THR A 32 -0.25 -2.80 -15.17
N TRP A 33 -1.48 -2.86 -14.65
CA TRP A 33 -1.79 -3.60 -13.44
C TRP A 33 -1.96 -5.08 -13.76
N VAL A 34 -1.30 -5.92 -12.97
CA VAL A 34 -1.33 -7.37 -13.16
C VAL A 34 -2.04 -8.01 -11.98
N ALA A 35 -2.93 -8.95 -12.31
CA ALA A 35 -3.53 -9.83 -11.32
C ALA A 35 -2.48 -10.80 -10.79
N TYR A 36 -2.30 -10.81 -9.48
CA TYR A 36 -1.39 -11.67 -8.75
C TYR A 36 -2.16 -12.44 -7.69
N ILE A 37 -1.98 -13.75 -7.66
CA ILE A 37 -2.51 -14.58 -6.58
C ILE A 37 -1.43 -14.65 -5.51
N VAL A 38 -1.75 -14.16 -4.31
CA VAL A 38 -0.85 -14.19 -3.17
C VAL A 38 -0.51 -15.64 -2.86
N GLN A 39 0.78 -15.96 -2.79
CA GLN A 39 1.29 -17.26 -2.43
C GLN A 39 1.55 -17.36 -0.93
N GLU A 40 1.64 -18.59 -0.43
CA GLU A 40 2.04 -18.83 0.95
C GLU A 40 3.49 -18.39 1.15
N GLY A 41 3.73 -17.55 2.18
CA GLY A 41 5.04 -16.95 2.44
C GLY A 41 5.25 -15.57 1.81
N ASP A 42 4.32 -15.08 0.99
CA ASP A 42 4.40 -13.71 0.49
C ASP A 42 4.24 -12.69 1.61
N SER A 43 5.09 -11.68 1.58
CA SER A 43 4.95 -10.50 2.43
C SER A 43 4.25 -9.39 1.67
N PRO A 44 3.12 -8.87 2.16
CA PRO A 44 2.44 -7.72 1.55
C PRO A 44 3.36 -6.51 1.39
N LEU A 45 4.30 -6.33 2.33
CA LEU A 45 5.28 -5.27 2.30
C LEU A 45 6.33 -5.50 1.21
N ALA A 46 6.78 -6.75 1.02
CA ALA A 46 7.70 -7.11 -0.06
C ALA A 46 7.04 -6.93 -1.43
N LEU A 47 5.82 -7.43 -1.61
CA LEU A 47 5.04 -7.26 -2.85
C LEU A 47 4.85 -5.78 -3.18
N ALA A 48 4.52 -4.95 -2.17
CA ALA A 48 4.35 -3.52 -2.39
C ALA A 48 5.67 -2.87 -2.84
N ARG A 49 6.78 -3.18 -2.16
CA ARG A 49 8.11 -2.65 -2.50
C ARG A 49 8.55 -3.08 -3.90
N ASP A 50 8.38 -4.35 -4.23
CA ASP A 50 8.80 -4.92 -5.51
C ASP A 50 7.94 -4.36 -6.66
N ALA A 51 6.68 -4.02 -6.37
CA ALA A 51 5.79 -3.27 -7.25
C ALA A 51 6.09 -1.76 -7.31
N GLY A 52 7.13 -1.26 -6.64
CA GLY A 52 7.49 0.17 -6.61
C GLY A 52 6.48 1.03 -5.87
N THR A 53 5.84 0.48 -4.84
CA THR A 53 4.58 0.98 -4.31
C THR A 53 4.52 0.94 -2.78
N THR A 54 3.51 1.59 -2.18
CA THR A 54 3.34 1.59 -0.72
C THR A 54 2.24 0.64 -0.29
N LEU A 55 2.36 0.05 0.90
CA LEU A 55 1.36 -0.85 1.44
C LEU A 55 -0.02 -0.19 1.55
N ALA A 56 -0.07 1.05 2.01
CA ALA A 56 -1.32 1.82 2.14
C ALA A 56 -2.05 1.94 0.80
N ALA A 57 -1.34 2.25 -0.27
CA ALA A 57 -1.99 2.42 -1.56
C ALA A 57 -2.16 1.10 -2.33
N LEU A 58 -1.41 0.04 -2.00
CA LEU A 58 -1.72 -1.31 -2.45
C LEU A 58 -3.08 -1.75 -1.88
N LEU A 59 -3.30 -1.53 -0.59
CA LEU A 59 -4.58 -1.79 0.07
C LEU A 59 -5.69 -0.96 -0.56
N GLN A 60 -5.43 0.34 -0.75
CA GLN A 60 -6.38 1.27 -1.34
C GLN A 60 -6.83 0.83 -2.74
N ALA A 61 -5.89 0.43 -3.59
CA ALA A 61 -6.18 0.05 -4.96
C ALA A 61 -6.91 -1.30 -5.06
N ASN A 62 -6.76 -2.14 -4.04
CA ASN A 62 -7.43 -3.44 -3.94
C ASN A 62 -8.67 -3.45 -3.05
N CYS A 63 -9.10 -2.27 -2.57
CA CYS A 63 -10.23 -2.12 -1.67
C CYS A 63 -10.10 -2.98 -0.39
N LEU A 64 -8.87 -3.17 0.09
CA LEU A 64 -8.59 -3.97 1.27
C LEU A 64 -8.56 -3.05 2.50
N PRO A 65 -9.28 -3.40 3.58
CA PRO A 65 -9.36 -2.56 4.77
C PRO A 65 -8.05 -2.54 5.58
N SER A 66 -7.27 -3.61 5.51
CA SER A 66 -6.01 -3.73 6.24
C SER A 66 -5.09 -4.78 5.61
N VAL A 67 -3.82 -4.76 6.02
CA VAL A 67 -2.81 -5.77 5.67
C VAL A 67 -3.26 -7.17 6.05
N ASP A 68 -4.08 -7.29 7.10
CA ASP A 68 -4.66 -8.56 7.53
C ASP A 68 -5.64 -9.16 6.52
N SER A 69 -6.11 -8.37 5.57
CA SER A 69 -6.93 -8.86 4.48
C SER A 69 -6.08 -9.50 3.36
N ILE A 70 -4.76 -9.28 3.37
CA ILE A 70 -3.84 -9.90 2.42
C ILE A 70 -3.44 -11.28 2.95
N ARG A 71 -3.94 -12.33 2.29
CA ARG A 71 -3.75 -13.73 2.66
C ARG A 71 -3.44 -14.57 1.42
N PRO A 72 -2.71 -15.68 1.56
CA PRO A 72 -2.50 -16.62 0.46
C PRO A 72 -3.82 -17.05 -0.19
N GLY A 73 -3.83 -17.13 -1.51
CA GLY A 73 -4.98 -17.51 -2.32
C GLY A 73 -5.89 -16.36 -2.76
N ILE A 74 -5.73 -15.14 -2.22
CA ILE A 74 -6.50 -13.99 -2.71
C ILE A 74 -5.87 -13.40 -3.97
N ARG A 75 -6.71 -12.83 -4.82
CA ARG A 75 -6.28 -12.05 -5.98
C ARG A 75 -6.03 -10.60 -5.57
N LEU A 76 -4.78 -10.17 -5.71
CA LEU A 76 -4.36 -8.79 -5.66
C LEU A 76 -4.12 -8.25 -7.07
N TRP A 77 -4.40 -6.98 -7.25
CA TRP A 77 -3.94 -6.19 -8.36
C TRP A 77 -2.68 -5.43 -7.94
N LEU A 78 -1.57 -5.77 -8.58
CA LEU A 78 -0.28 -5.13 -8.35
C LEU A 78 0.03 -4.18 -9.50
N PRO A 79 0.43 -2.93 -9.23
CA PRO A 79 1.04 -2.08 -10.26
C PRO A 79 2.34 -2.73 -10.70
N ARG A 80 2.58 -2.82 -12.01
CA ARG A 80 3.94 -3.06 -12.51
C ARG A 80 4.55 -1.71 -12.89
N PRO A 81 5.65 -1.29 -12.24
CA PRO A 81 6.43 -0.17 -12.75
C PRO A 81 6.93 -0.54 -14.16
N LEU A 82 6.85 0.42 -15.08
CA LEU A 82 7.34 0.27 -16.46
C LEU A 82 8.85 0.01 -16.49
#